data_AF-A0A396P9A6-F1
#
_entry.id   AF-A0A396P9A6-F1
#
_cell.length_a   1.000
_cell.length_b   1.000
_cell.length_c   1.000
_cell.angle_alpha   90.00
_cell.angle_beta   90.00
_cell.angle_gamma   90.00
#
_symmetry.space_group_name_H-M   'P 1'
#
loop_
_entity.id
_entity.type
_entity.pdbx_description
1 polymer ?
#
loop_
_entity_poly.entity_id
_entity_poly.type
_entity_poly.pdbx_seq_one_letter_code
_entity_poly.pdbx_strand_id
1 'polypeptide(L)'
;MKNQITKETVYRIPADVKRESAVTLQEKHLLQKFTNILREDGKNYWFNAERFLRTAEEYNFTVSSMMRDIELSEYVEEEEIPSLKTLRRLLNYCEYPDEKLVVGIQAIKRIGKALYGNQNAFLEIIDEESLSCMAEQYLKIREQ
;
A
#
# COMPACT_ATOMS: atom_id res chain seq x y z
N MET A 1 5.69 -61.34 -3.36
CA MET A 1 4.71 -60.68 -4.24
C MET A 1 4.47 -59.26 -3.73
N LYS A 2 4.24 -58.34 -4.66
CA LYS A 2 4.36 -56.88 -4.55
C LYS A 2 3.47 -56.26 -3.46
N ASN A 3 4.06 -55.53 -2.52
CA ASN A 3 3.35 -54.54 -1.71
C ASN A 3 2.95 -53.38 -2.64
N GLN A 4 1.71 -53.39 -3.09
CA GLN A 4 1.11 -52.24 -3.77
C GLN A 4 0.80 -51.19 -2.72
N ILE A 5 1.67 -50.18 -2.62
CA ILE A 5 1.31 -48.91 -2.00
C ILE A 5 0.32 -48.27 -2.97
N THR A 6 -0.96 -48.30 -2.62
CA THR A 6 -2.03 -47.64 -3.36
C THR A 6 -1.79 -46.12 -3.38
N LYS A 7 -1.97 -45.52 -4.55
CA LYS A 7 -1.76 -44.10 -4.86
C LYS A 7 -2.84 -43.18 -4.23
N GLU A 8 -3.11 -43.32 -2.94
CA GLU A 8 -4.14 -42.51 -2.23
C GLU A 8 -3.58 -41.58 -1.16
N THR A 9 -2.27 -41.44 -1.04
CA THR A 9 -1.67 -40.34 -0.26
C THR A 9 -1.57 -39.07 -1.11
N VAL A 10 -2.67 -38.71 -1.78
CA VAL A 10 -2.82 -37.39 -2.41
C VAL A 10 -3.21 -36.43 -1.28
N TYR A 11 -2.20 -35.75 -0.73
CA TYR A 11 -2.25 -34.58 0.15
C TYR A 11 -3.66 -34.08 0.55
N ARG A 12 -4.30 -34.73 1.54
CA ARG A 12 -5.39 -34.08 2.30
C ARG A 12 -4.75 -33.15 3.31
N ILE A 13 -4.60 -31.87 2.93
CA ILE A 13 -4.29 -30.82 3.91
C ILE A 13 -5.50 -30.71 4.85
N PRO A 14 -5.33 -30.92 6.18
CA PRO A 14 -6.42 -30.83 7.14
C PRO A 14 -7.10 -29.46 7.11
N ALA A 15 -8.41 -29.40 7.35
CA ALA A 15 -9.17 -28.15 7.37
C ALA A 15 -8.63 -27.16 8.41
N ASP A 16 -8.10 -27.65 9.53
CA ASP A 16 -7.55 -26.82 10.59
C ASP A 16 -6.25 -26.10 10.16
N VAL A 17 -5.37 -26.79 9.43
CA VAL A 17 -4.15 -26.20 8.83
C VAL A 17 -4.52 -25.10 7.83
N LYS A 18 -5.57 -25.31 7.02
CA LYS A 18 -6.05 -24.27 6.10
C LYS A 18 -6.64 -23.06 6.82
N ARG A 19 -7.40 -23.27 7.89
CA ARG A 19 -7.95 -22.15 8.71
C ARG A 19 -6.83 -21.36 9.37
N GLU A 20 -5.88 -22.02 10.02
CA GLU A 20 -4.72 -21.39 10.67
C GLU A 20 -3.90 -20.57 9.65
N SER A 21 -3.70 -21.10 8.43
CA SER A 21 -3.03 -20.37 7.34
C SER A 21 -3.82 -19.15 6.82
N ALA A 22 -5.15 -19.21 6.85
CA ALA A 22 -6.00 -18.09 6.41
C ALA A 22 -6.08 -16.98 7.47
N VAL A 23 -6.19 -17.37 8.76
CA VAL A 23 -6.17 -16.45 9.92
C VAL A 23 -4.84 -15.70 9.97
N THR A 24 -3.72 -16.40 9.82
CA THR A 24 -2.38 -15.78 9.78
C THR A 24 -2.20 -14.84 8.58
N LEU A 25 -2.77 -15.17 7.41
CA LEU A 25 -2.75 -14.28 6.25
C LEU A 25 -3.59 -13.01 6.47
N GLN A 26 -4.78 -13.14 7.07
CA GLN A 26 -5.65 -12.01 7.42
C GLN A 26 -4.99 -11.09 8.47
N GLU A 27 -4.37 -11.67 9.50
CA GLU A 27 -3.62 -10.91 10.51
C GLU A 27 -2.50 -10.10 9.84
N LYS A 28 -1.71 -10.74 8.96
CA LYS A 28 -0.61 -10.10 8.24
C LYS A 28 -1.10 -8.93 7.38
N HIS A 29 -2.18 -9.09 6.62
CA HIS A 29 -2.73 -8.02 5.79
C HIS A 29 -3.23 -6.83 6.63
N LEU A 30 -3.90 -7.08 7.75
CA LEU A 30 -4.34 -6.00 8.63
C LEU A 30 -3.16 -5.27 9.27
N LEU A 31 -2.18 -6.01 9.77
CA LEU A 31 -0.96 -5.42 10.32
C LEU A 31 -0.24 -4.57 9.26
N GLN A 32 -0.15 -5.07 8.03
CA GLN A 32 0.45 -4.33 6.92
C GLN A 32 -0.29 -3.02 6.66
N LYS A 33 -1.63 -3.04 6.59
CA LYS A 33 -2.42 -1.81 6.49
C LYS A 33 -2.10 -0.86 7.66
N PHE A 34 -2.13 -1.31 8.91
CA PHE A 34 -1.76 -0.46 10.04
C PHE A 34 -0.37 0.18 9.92
N THR A 35 0.62 -0.59 9.45
CA THR A 35 1.99 -0.07 9.27
C THR A 35 2.13 0.96 8.16
N ASN A 36 1.18 0.98 7.21
CA ASN A 36 1.16 1.90 6.09
C ASN A 36 0.29 3.15 6.35
N ILE A 37 -0.27 3.30 7.56
CA ILE A 37 -0.97 4.53 7.95
C ILE A 37 0.02 5.68 7.99
N LEU A 38 -0.29 6.72 7.23
CA LEU A 38 0.43 8.00 7.24
C LEU A 38 -0.22 8.93 8.26
N ARG A 39 0.58 9.64 9.08
CA ARG A 39 0.07 10.48 10.16
C ARG A 39 0.63 11.89 10.08
N GLU A 40 -0.23 12.88 10.28
CA GLU A 40 0.13 14.29 10.32
C GLU A 40 -1.00 15.09 10.98
N ASP A 41 -0.65 16.04 11.86
CA ASP A 41 -1.59 16.96 12.51
C ASP A 41 -2.82 16.29 13.15
N GLY A 42 -2.59 15.14 13.79
CA GLY A 42 -3.64 14.35 14.44
C GLY A 42 -4.58 13.60 13.49
N LYS A 43 -4.32 13.65 12.17
CA LYS A 43 -5.08 12.94 11.14
C LYS A 43 -4.31 11.72 10.66
N ASN A 44 -5.06 10.71 10.23
CA ASN A 44 -4.56 9.49 9.64
C ASN A 44 -4.94 9.45 8.16
N TYR A 45 -4.03 8.96 7.32
CA TYR A 45 -4.20 8.92 5.87
C TYR A 45 -3.80 7.58 5.27
N TRP A 46 -4.53 7.17 4.25
CA TRP A 46 -4.10 6.17 3.27
C TRP A 46 -3.44 6.86 2.08
N PHE A 47 -2.39 6.23 1.55
CA PHE A 47 -1.93 6.56 0.21
C PHE A 47 -2.93 6.02 -0.82
N ASN A 48 -3.46 6.91 -1.65
CA ASN A 48 -4.41 6.56 -2.70
C ASN A 48 -3.66 5.98 -3.91
N ALA A 49 -3.36 4.68 -3.84
CA ALA A 49 -2.65 3.96 -4.88
C ALA A 49 -3.42 3.95 -6.22
N GLU A 50 -4.75 3.83 -6.19
CA GLU A 50 -5.56 3.83 -7.41
C GLU A 50 -5.42 5.16 -8.16
N ARG A 51 -5.58 6.29 -7.47
CA ARG A 51 -5.44 7.61 -8.08
C ARG A 51 -4.02 7.83 -8.59
N PHE A 52 -3.01 7.42 -7.82
CA PHE A 52 -1.62 7.53 -8.27
C PHE A 52 -1.33 6.70 -9.52
N LEU A 53 -1.88 5.49 -9.63
CA LEU A 53 -1.77 4.66 -10.83
C LEU A 53 -2.44 5.29 -12.05
N ARG A 54 -3.63 5.88 -11.88
CA ARG A 54 -4.30 6.63 -12.96
C ARG A 54 -3.46 7.80 -13.44
N THR A 55 -2.87 8.57 -12.52
CA THR A 55 -1.92 9.62 -12.89
C THR A 55 -0.72 9.04 -13.62
N ALA A 56 -0.11 7.96 -13.11
CA ALA A 56 1.05 7.34 -13.75
C ALA A 56 0.75 6.82 -15.16
N GLU A 57 -0.47 6.36 -15.42
CA GLU A 57 -0.94 5.92 -16.73
C GLU A 57 -0.88 7.06 -17.76
N GLU A 58 -1.23 8.29 -17.39
CA GLU A 58 -1.10 9.49 -18.25
C GLU A 58 0.35 9.71 -18.73
N TYR A 59 1.32 9.22 -17.96
CA TYR A 59 2.75 9.26 -18.26
C TYR A 59 3.31 7.95 -18.82
N ASN A 60 2.46 7.01 -19.23
CA ASN A 60 2.84 5.66 -19.67
C ASN A 60 3.73 4.94 -18.64
N PHE A 61 3.45 5.13 -17.34
CA PHE A 61 4.21 4.59 -16.21
C PHE A 61 5.71 4.94 -16.23
N THR A 62 6.10 5.98 -16.97
CA THR A 62 7.49 6.39 -17.11
C THR A 62 7.83 7.43 -16.06
N VAL A 63 8.58 7.01 -15.03
CA VAL A 63 8.98 7.87 -13.91
C VAL A 63 9.68 9.16 -14.37
N SER A 64 10.54 9.06 -15.40
CA SER A 64 11.25 10.23 -15.93
C SER A 64 10.31 11.26 -16.57
N SER A 65 9.21 10.81 -17.18
CA SER A 65 8.19 11.70 -17.76
C SER A 65 7.43 12.42 -16.66
N MET A 66 7.04 11.70 -15.59
CA MET A 66 6.40 12.29 -14.41
C MET A 66 7.32 13.31 -13.72
N MET A 67 8.61 12.97 -13.55
CA MET A 67 9.59 13.88 -12.95
C MET A 67 9.73 15.17 -13.74
N ARG A 68 9.76 15.10 -15.07
CA ARG A 68 9.91 16.27 -15.92
C ARG A 68 8.79 17.30 -15.66
N ASP A 69 7.54 16.85 -15.55
CA ASP A 69 6.42 17.74 -15.27
C ASP A 69 6.47 18.29 -13.84
N ILE A 70 6.91 17.48 -12.87
CA ILE A 70 7.12 17.93 -11.48
C ILE A 70 8.22 19.00 -11.40
N GLU A 71 9.34 18.81 -12.10
CA GLU A 71 10.46 19.76 -12.15
C GLU A 71 10.08 21.08 -12.84
N LEU A 72 9.09 21.05 -13.73
CA LEU A 72 8.57 22.23 -14.44
C LEU A 72 7.30 22.80 -13.78
N SER A 73 6.87 22.26 -12.65
CA SER A 73 5.65 22.67 -11.97
C SER A 73 5.78 24.06 -11.36
N GLU A 74 4.78 24.90 -11.60
CA GLU A 74 4.66 26.22 -10.97
C GLU A 74 4.16 26.16 -9.51
N TYR A 75 3.76 24.98 -9.04
CA TYR A 75 3.17 24.81 -7.71
C TYR A 75 4.20 24.50 -6.62
N VAL A 76 5.45 24.21 -6.97
CA VAL A 76 6.49 23.79 -6.02
C VAL A 76 7.78 24.57 -6.25
N GLU A 77 8.46 24.87 -5.14
CA GLU A 77 9.82 25.40 -5.18
C GLU A 77 10.83 24.28 -5.44
N GLU A 78 12.05 24.63 -5.85
CA GLU A 78 13.10 23.67 -6.20
C GLU A 78 13.43 22.71 -5.03
N GLU A 79 13.40 23.19 -3.79
CA GLU A 79 13.67 22.39 -2.59
C GLU A 79 12.53 21.43 -2.21
N GLU A 80 11.33 21.67 -2.76
CA GLU A 80 10.17 20.80 -2.59
C GLU A 80 10.17 19.64 -3.59
N ILE A 81 10.95 19.72 -4.69
CA ILE A 81 10.97 18.70 -5.73
C ILE A 81 11.38 17.34 -5.14
N PRO A 82 10.52 16.30 -5.26
CA PRO A 82 10.83 14.95 -4.80
C PRO A 82 11.91 14.32 -5.69
N SER A 83 12.63 13.33 -5.16
CA SER A 83 13.60 12.60 -6.00
C SER A 83 12.91 11.60 -6.94
N LEU A 84 13.52 11.34 -8.10
CA LEU A 84 13.13 10.25 -9.02
C LEU A 84 12.96 8.89 -8.29
N LYS A 85 13.82 8.62 -7.30
CA LYS A 85 13.77 7.42 -6.46
C LYS A 85 12.47 7.32 -5.65
N THR A 86 11.92 8.46 -5.21
CA THR A 86 10.67 8.54 -4.47
C THR A 86 9.49 8.11 -5.33
N LEU A 87 9.37 8.67 -6.54
CA LEU A 87 8.32 8.25 -7.48
C LEU A 87 8.43 6.77 -7.84
N ARG A 88 9.64 6.28 -8.10
CA ARG A 88 9.86 4.85 -8.39
C ARG A 88 9.41 3.96 -7.24
N ARG A 89 9.67 4.35 -5.98
CA ARG A 89 9.20 3.61 -4.80
C ARG A 89 7.68 3.61 -4.68
N LEU A 90 7.00 4.70 -5.03
CA LEU A 90 5.54 4.73 -5.04
C LEU A 90 4.96 3.84 -6.13
N LEU A 91 5.51 3.86 -7.35
CA LEU A 91 5.07 2.94 -8.41
C LEU A 91 5.29 1.49 -8.01
N ASN A 92 6.47 1.15 -7.47
CA ASN A 92 6.75 -0.21 -6.99
C ASN A 92 5.76 -0.64 -5.91
N TYR A 93 5.41 0.25 -4.97
CA TYR A 93 4.39 -0.04 -3.97
C TYR A 93 3.01 -0.28 -4.59
N CYS A 94 2.64 0.45 -5.65
CA CYS A 94 1.38 0.22 -6.34
C CYS A 94 1.35 -1.13 -7.07
N GLU A 95 2.49 -1.59 -7.60
CA GLU A 95 2.64 -2.89 -8.23
C GLU A 95 2.67 -4.03 -7.20
N TYR A 96 3.26 -3.79 -6.03
CA TYR A 96 3.43 -4.77 -4.94
C TYR A 96 2.92 -4.21 -3.60
N PRO A 97 1.59 -4.08 -3.41
CA PRO A 97 1.00 -3.42 -2.23
C PRO A 97 1.17 -4.19 -0.92
N ASP A 98 1.55 -5.46 -1.00
CA ASP A 98 1.90 -6.28 0.17
C ASP A 98 3.23 -5.87 0.82
N GLU A 99 4.04 -5.06 0.13
CA GLU A 99 5.26 -4.46 0.69
C GLU A 99 4.96 -3.24 1.55
N LYS A 100 5.92 -2.86 2.40
CA LYS A 100 5.80 -1.66 3.25
C LYS A 100 5.87 -0.40 2.40
N LEU A 101 4.94 0.53 2.65
CA LEU A 101 5.05 1.88 2.11
C LEU A 101 6.25 2.58 2.77
N VAL A 102 7.34 2.72 2.02
CA VAL A 102 8.58 3.36 2.50
C VAL A 102 8.62 4.87 2.26
N VAL A 103 7.62 5.42 1.58
CA VAL A 103 7.55 6.83 1.23
C VAL A 103 6.71 7.56 2.26
N GLY A 104 7.30 8.57 2.90
CA GLY A 104 6.64 9.36 3.93
C GLY A 104 5.61 10.35 3.36
N ILE A 105 4.69 10.79 4.22
CA ILE A 105 3.57 11.67 3.85
C ILE A 105 4.00 12.97 3.17
N GLN A 106 5.08 13.61 3.64
CA GLN A 106 5.56 14.87 3.06
C GLN A 106 6.00 14.72 1.60
N ALA A 107 6.61 13.59 1.25
CA ALA A 107 7.02 13.32 -0.11
C ALA A 107 5.81 13.11 -1.03
N ILE A 108 4.79 12.38 -0.55
CA ILE A 108 3.51 12.19 -1.26
C ILE A 108 2.81 13.55 -1.46
N LYS A 109 2.82 14.41 -0.44
CA LYS A 109 2.24 15.75 -0.53
C LYS A 109 2.92 16.64 -1.54
N ARG A 110 4.25 16.63 -1.59
CA ARG A 110 5.04 17.38 -2.58
C ARG A 110 4.68 16.96 -4.00
N ILE A 111 4.55 15.66 -4.25
CA ILE A 111 4.12 15.12 -5.54
C ILE A 111 2.69 15.59 -5.87
N GLY A 112 1.75 15.50 -4.91
CA GLY A 112 0.38 15.98 -5.10
C GLY A 112 0.31 17.47 -5.43
N LYS A 113 1.09 18.29 -4.70
CA LYS A 113 1.22 19.72 -4.96
C LYS A 113 1.80 19.98 -6.34
N ALA A 114 2.88 19.31 -6.72
CA ALA A 114 3.53 19.52 -8.01
C ALA A 114 2.64 19.15 -9.20
N LEU A 115 1.93 18.01 -9.14
CA LEU A 115 1.13 17.53 -10.28
C LEU A 115 -0.27 18.15 -10.35
N TYR A 116 -0.85 18.54 -9.21
CA TYR A 116 -2.26 18.94 -9.14
C TYR A 116 -2.51 20.25 -8.39
N GLY A 117 -1.47 20.95 -7.93
CA GLY A 117 -1.62 22.11 -7.04
C GLY A 117 -2.23 21.78 -5.67
N ASN A 118 -2.35 20.49 -5.32
CA ASN A 118 -3.03 20.02 -4.12
C ASN A 118 -2.20 18.98 -3.37
N GLN A 119 -1.71 19.35 -2.19
CA GLN A 119 -0.91 18.47 -1.34
C GLN A 119 -1.61 17.15 -1.00
N ASN A 120 -2.93 17.13 -0.88
CA ASN A 120 -3.68 15.92 -0.51
C ASN A 120 -4.19 15.14 -1.72
N ALA A 121 -3.73 15.44 -2.95
CA ALA A 121 -4.22 14.80 -4.17
C ALA A 121 -4.12 13.26 -4.12
N PHE A 122 -3.11 12.71 -3.44
CA PHE A 122 -2.88 11.27 -3.32
C PHE A 122 -3.09 10.72 -1.90
N LEU A 123 -3.78 11.48 -1.04
CA LEU A 123 -4.04 11.10 0.34
C LEU A 123 -5.54 10.99 0.59
N GLU A 124 -5.97 9.85 1.11
CA GLU A 124 -7.33 9.62 1.58
C GLU A 124 -7.35 9.71 3.11
N ILE A 125 -8.29 10.47 3.66
CA ILE A 125 -8.44 10.58 5.13
C ILE A 125 -9.02 9.26 5.65
N ILE A 126 -8.46 8.78 6.76
CA ILE A 126 -8.99 7.66 7.53
C ILE A 126 -9.81 8.26 8.66
N ASP A 127 -11.12 8.00 8.66
CA ASP A 127 -11.97 8.35 9.79
C ASP A 127 -11.73 7.41 11.00
N GLU A 128 -12.16 7.88 12.16
CA GLU A 128 -11.97 7.16 13.42
C GLU A 128 -12.74 5.84 13.45
N GLU A 129 -13.89 5.77 12.79
CA GLU A 129 -14.71 4.56 12.70
C GLU A 129 -14.01 3.46 11.90
N SER A 130 -13.44 3.80 10.74
CA SER A 130 -12.67 2.88 9.90
C SER A 130 -11.44 2.37 10.64
N LEU A 131 -10.74 3.26 11.35
CA LEU A 131 -9.56 2.88 12.14
C LEU A 131 -9.95 1.94 13.30
N SER A 132 -11.03 2.25 14.00
CA SER A 132 -11.57 1.44 15.10
C SER A 132 -12.02 0.06 14.61
N CYS A 133 -12.77 0.02 13.51
CA CYS A 133 -13.23 -1.23 12.89
C CYS A 133 -12.06 -2.13 12.50
N MET A 134 -10.99 -1.58 11.90
CA MET A 134 -9.79 -2.35 11.61
C MET A 134 -9.11 -2.89 12.88
N ALA A 135 -9.11 -2.11 13.96
CA ALA A 135 -8.46 -2.51 15.22
C ALA A 135 -9.24 -3.64 15.88
N GLU A 136 -10.56 -3.56 15.89
CA GLU A 136 -11.43 -4.64 16.36
C GLU A 136 -11.26 -5.92 15.56
N GLN A 137 -11.15 -5.82 14.23
CA GLN A 137 -10.91 -6.99 13.38
C GLN A 137 -9.59 -7.67 13.72
N TYR A 138 -8.53 -6.88 13.94
CA TYR A 138 -7.22 -7.40 14.33
C TYR A 138 -7.27 -8.13 15.69
N LEU A 139 -7.94 -7.54 16.68
CA LEU A 139 -8.10 -8.16 18.01
C LEU A 139 -8.92 -9.46 17.94
N LYS A 140 -10.02 -9.48 17.18
CA LYS A 140 -10.85 -10.67 16.98
C LYS A 140 -10.09 -11.84 16.34
N ILE A 141 -9.09 -11.55 15.51
CA ILE A 141 -8.24 -12.57 14.88
C ILE A 141 -7.22 -13.11 15.88
N ARG A 142 -6.67 -12.25 16.76
CA ARG A 142 -5.71 -12.61 17.81
C ARG A 142 -6.28 -13.45 18.95
N GLU A 143 -7.58 -13.32 19.21
CA GLU A 143 -8.29 -14.03 20.28
C GLU A 143 -8.85 -15.40 19.85
N GLN A 144 -8.70 -15.78 18.58
CA GLN A 144 -9.09 -17.09 18.02
C GLN A 144 -7.96 -18.13 18.14
#